data_AF-D1PP52-F1
#
_entry.id   AF-D1PP52-F1
#
_cell.length_a   1.000
_cell.length_b   1.000
_cell.length_c   1.000
_cell.angle_alpha   90.00
_cell.angle_beta   90.00
_cell.angle_gamma   90.00
#
_symmetry.space_group_name_H-M   'P 1'
#
loop_
_entity.id
_entity.type
_entity.pdbx_description
1 polymer ?
#
loop_
_entity_poly.entity_id
_entity_poly.type
_entity_poly.pdbx_seq_one_letter_code
_entity_poly.pdbx_strand_id
1 'polypeptide(L)' 'MYLTGKLLSQVKGGKKMSEIRVKEGESLESALRRFKRSTARSGVLAEVRKREAYEKPSVRRKKKSEAARKRKFK' A
#
# COMPACT_ATOMS: atom_id res chain seq x y z
N MET A 1 -7.65 21.65 -37.35
CA MET A 1 -6.37 21.26 -36.70
C MET A 1 -6.56 21.32 -35.19
N TYR A 2 -6.12 20.28 -34.50
CA TYR A 2 -6.53 19.90 -33.15
C TYR A 2 -5.91 20.78 -32.07
N LEU A 3 -6.74 21.40 -31.23
CA LEU A 3 -6.41 21.73 -29.85
C LEU A 3 -7.63 21.51 -28.95
N THR A 4 -8.08 20.27 -28.86
CA THR A 4 -8.85 19.83 -27.69
C THR A 4 -7.89 19.76 -26.51
N GLY A 5 -7.78 20.89 -25.81
CA GLY A 5 -7.03 21.06 -24.58
C GLY A 5 -7.47 20.07 -23.51
N LYS A 6 -6.80 18.92 -23.53
CA LYS A 6 -6.67 17.95 -22.46
C LYS A 6 -6.29 18.68 -21.17
N LEU A 7 -7.21 18.89 -20.24
CA LEU A 7 -6.91 18.85 -18.81
C LEU A 7 -8.19 18.97 -17.97
N LEU A 8 -8.51 17.88 -17.28
CA LEU A 8 -9.09 17.80 -15.92
C LEU A 8 -9.76 16.43 -15.75
N SER A 9 -9.04 15.35 -16.05
CA SER A 9 -9.46 14.03 -15.56
C SER A 9 -8.75 13.74 -14.24
N GLN A 10 -9.51 13.99 -13.17
CA GLN A 10 -9.51 13.19 -11.95
C GLN A 10 -8.37 13.43 -10.96
N VAL A 11 -8.61 14.39 -10.07
CA VAL A 11 -8.22 14.24 -8.66
C VAL A 11 -8.92 12.98 -8.12
N LYS A 12 -8.24 11.84 -8.13
CA LYS A 12 -8.64 10.66 -7.35
C LYS A 12 -7.62 10.42 -6.24
N GLY A 13 -7.59 11.37 -5.31
CA GLY A 13 -7.06 11.17 -3.96
C GLY A 13 -8.03 10.30 -3.16
N GLY A 14 -8.05 9.01 -3.42
CA GLY A 14 -8.85 8.02 -2.67
C GLY A 14 -7.95 6.87 -2.24
N LYS A 15 -7.45 6.92 -1.01
CA LYS A 15 -6.60 5.89 -0.40
C LYS A 15 -7.45 4.63 -0.13
N LYS A 16 -7.76 3.85 -1.16
CA LYS A 16 -8.48 2.57 -1.03
C LYS A 16 -7.53 1.50 -0.51
N MET A 17 -7.54 1.28 0.80
CA MET A 17 -6.82 0.18 1.46
C MET A 17 -7.42 -1.16 1.02
N SER A 18 -6.87 -1.71 -0.06
CA SER A 18 -7.11 -3.07 -0.58
C SER A 18 -8.58 -3.43 -0.83
N GLU A 19 -9.32 -2.64 -1.63
CA GLU A 19 -10.62 -3.09 -2.18
C GLU A 19 -10.37 -4.04 -3.36
N ILE A 20 -10.92 -5.26 -3.31
CA ILE A 20 -10.88 -6.22 -4.43
C ILE A 20 -12.31 -6.48 -4.86
N ARG A 21 -12.59 -6.14 -6.12
CA ARG A 21 -13.88 -6.42 -6.76
C ARG A 21 -13.82 -7.80 -7.37
N VAL A 22 -14.64 -8.71 -6.86
CA VAL A 22 -14.80 -10.07 -7.40
C VAL A 22 -15.74 -9.99 -8.59
N LYS A 23 -15.38 -10.62 -9.72
CA LYS A 23 -16.23 -10.74 -10.90
C LYS A 23 -17.04 -12.04 -10.84
N GLU A 24 -18.23 -12.03 -11.43
CA GLU A 24 -19.09 -13.21 -11.55
C GLU A 24 -18.38 -14.26 -12.40
N GLY A 25 -17.96 -15.37 -11.77
CA GLY A 25 -17.16 -16.45 -12.39
C GLY A 25 -15.83 -16.75 -11.68
N GLU A 26 -15.45 -16.00 -10.65
CA GLU A 26 -14.23 -16.29 -9.88
C GLU A 26 -14.50 -17.20 -8.66
N SER A 27 -13.60 -18.16 -8.40
CA SER A 27 -13.63 -18.93 -7.15
C SER A 27 -13.29 -18.03 -5.96
N LEU A 28 -14.04 -18.17 -4.86
CA LEU A 28 -13.86 -17.43 -3.61
C LEU A 28 -12.40 -17.48 -3.10
N GLU A 29 -11.74 -18.61 -3.31
CA GLU A 29 -10.33 -18.82 -2.93
C GLU A 29 -9.37 -17.89 -3.70
N SER A 30 -9.62 -17.68 -5.00
CA SER A 30 -8.80 -16.80 -5.85
C SER A 30 -8.91 -15.34 -5.44
N ALA A 31 -10.12 -14.90 -5.05
CA ALA A 31 -10.34 -13.57 -4.49
C ALA A 31 -9.63 -13.41 -3.13
N LEU A 32 -9.75 -14.41 -2.26
CA LEU A 32 -9.10 -14.41 -0.94
C LEU A 32 -7.57 -14.36 -1.06
N ARG A 33 -6.99 -15.09 -2.01
CA ARG A 33 -5.55 -15.07 -2.27
C ARG A 33 -5.07 -13.70 -2.73
N ARG A 34 -5.81 -13.03 -3.61
CA ARG A 34 -5.53 -11.65 -4.03
C ARG A 34 -5.67 -10.67 -2.87
N PHE A 35 -6.67 -10.86 -2.01
CA PHE A 35 -6.88 -10.04 -0.81
C PHE A 35 -5.71 -10.12 0.16
N LYS A 36 -5.31 -11.34 0.53
CA LYS A 36 -4.15 -11.57 1.40
C LYS A 36 -2.89 -10.91 0.85
N ARG A 37 -2.65 -10.99 -0.46
CA ARG A 37 -1.50 -10.32 -1.12
C ARG A 37 -1.62 -8.80 -1.10
N SER A 38 -2.79 -8.25 -1.38
CA SER A 38 -3.05 -6.81 -1.39
C SER A 38 -2.86 -6.19 0.00
N THR A 39 -3.39 -6.84 1.05
CA THR A 39 -3.25 -6.43 2.46
C THR A 39 -1.82 -6.55 2.97
N ALA A 40 -1.07 -7.57 2.52
CA ALA A 40 0.35 -7.68 2.84
C ALA A 40 1.18 -6.58 2.16
N ARG A 41 0.85 -6.23 0.91
CA ARG A 41 1.51 -5.17 0.12
C ARG A 41 1.23 -3.77 0.66
N SER A 42 0.02 -3.51 1.13
CA SER A 42 -0.37 -2.21 1.70
C SER A 42 0.31 -1.93 3.04
N GLY A 43 0.83 -2.96 3.73
CA GLY A 43 1.66 -2.78 4.92
C GLY A 43 0.90 -2.30 6.15
N VAL A 44 -0.43 -2.40 6.15
CA VAL A 44 -1.32 -1.96 7.23
C VAL A 44 -0.94 -2.57 8.56
N LEU A 45 -0.68 -3.88 8.57
CA LEU A 45 -0.27 -4.60 9.77
C LEU A 45 1.11 -4.12 10.29
N ALA A 46 2.01 -3.74 9.39
CA ALA A 46 3.31 -3.19 9.76
C ALA A 46 3.21 -1.74 10.25
N GLU A 47 2.16 -1.01 9.85
CA GLU A 47 1.87 0.35 10.32
C GLU A 47 1.24 0.33 11.72
N VAL A 48 0.29 -0.57 11.98
CA VAL A 48 -0.29 -0.80 13.30
C VAL A 48 0.81 -1.12 14.31
N ARG A 49 1.67 -2.09 14.02
CA ARG A 49 2.83 -2.45 14.88
C ARG A 49 3.82 -1.31 15.16
N LYS A 50 3.93 -0.34 14.24
CA LYS A 50 4.79 0.84 14.43
C LYS A 50 4.14 1.95 15.26
N ARG A 51 2.82 1.90 15.40
CA ARG A 51 2.01 2.91 16.12
C ARG A 51 1.55 2.43 17.49
N GLU A 52 1.67 1.14 17.78
CA GLU A 52 1.34 0.53 19.10
C GLU A 52 2.10 1.19 20.26
N ALA A 53 3.35 1.64 20.05
CA ALA A 53 4.14 2.32 21.06
C ALA A 53 4.76 3.61 20.52
N TYR A 54 4.85 4.63 21.37
CA TYR A 54 5.56 5.86 21.01
C TYR A 54 7.06 5.58 20.90
N GLU A 55 7.62 5.89 19.73
CA GLU A 55 9.05 5.80 19.48
C GLU A 55 9.61 7.20 19.20
N LYS A 56 10.64 7.60 19.98
CA LYS A 56 11.30 8.89 19.84
C LYS A 56 11.78 9.09 18.38
N PRO A 57 11.64 10.30 17.79
CA PRO A 57 11.94 10.53 16.37
C PRO A 57 13.34 10.08 15.91
N SER A 58 14.34 10.16 16.80
CA SER A 58 15.71 9.70 16.52
C SER A 58 15.79 8.18 16.28
N VAL A 59 15.12 7.39 17.14
CA VAL A 59 15.12 5.92 17.04
C VAL A 59 14.37 5.47 15.78
N ARG A 60 13.26 6.15 15.46
CA ARG A 60 12.49 5.90 14.22
C ARG A 60 13.32 6.14 12.95
N ARG A 61 14.15 7.20 12.94
CA ARG A 61 15.09 7.48 11.83
C ARG A 61 16.19 6.41 11.72
N LYS A 62 16.76 5.97 12.85
CA LYS A 62 17.76 4.90 12.90
C LYS A 62 17.19 3.58 12.35
N LYS A 63 16.04 3.12 12.86
CA LYS A 63 15.35 1.90 12.37
C LYS A 63 15.01 1.96 10.88
N LYS A 64 14.63 3.13 10.35
CA LYS A 64 14.37 3.30 8.91
C LYS A 64 15.64 3.08 8.07
N SER A 65 16.78 3.62 8.52
CA SER A 65 18.06 3.47 7.83
C SER A 65 18.56 2.02 7.85
N GLU A 66 18.41 1.33 8.98
CA GLU A 66 18.76 -0.09 9.12
C GLU A 66 17.90 -0.99 8.24
N ALA A 67 16.57 -0.74 8.21
CA ALA A 67 15.66 -1.48 7.34
C ALA A 67 15.97 -1.26 5.85
N ALA A 68 16.41 -0.06 5.46
CA ALA A 68 16.82 0.23 4.09
C ALA A 68 18.12 -0.49 3.70
N ARG A 69 19.12 -0.52 4.60
CA ARG A 69 20.37 -1.27 4.39
C ARG A 69 20.10 -2.77 4.25
N LYS A 70 19.29 -3.36 5.14
CA LYS A 70 18.91 -4.79 5.07
C LYS A 70 18.17 -5.17 3.77
N ARG A 71 17.49 -4.21 3.11
CA ARG A 71 16.85 -4.42 1.81
C ARG A 71 17.80 -4.26 0.61
N LYS A 72 18.91 -3.53 0.76
CA LYS A 72 19.91 -3.37 -0.29
C LYS A 72 20.82 -4.60 -0.46
N PHE A 73 21.01 -5.35 0.62
CA PHE A 73 21.88 -6.54 0.66
C PHE A 73 21.09 -7.85 0.60
N LYS A 74 19.79 -7.79 0.28
CA LYS A 74 18.92 -8.94 0.02
C LYS A 74 18.51 -8.92 -1.44
#